data_AF-A0A961SFW6-F1
#
_entry.id   AF-A0A961SFW6-F1
#
_cell.length_a   1.000
_cell.length_b   1.000
_cell.length_c   1.000
_cell.angle_alpha   90.00
_cell.angle_beta   90.00
_cell.angle_gamma   90.00
#
_symmetry.space_group_name_H-M   'P 1'
#
loop_
_entity.id
_entity.type
_entity.pdbx_description
1 polymer ?
#
loop_
_entity_poly.entity_id
_entity_poly.type
_entity_poly.pdbx_seq_one_letter_code
_entity_poly.pdbx_strand_id
1 'polypeptide(L)' 'MSSHSFFTITPHSLSELAGKIGAEIAFGNGRADGSEIMISGAAPLEDALAGSLAFIDNRKYARHLATTKASAVICEQRY' A
#
# COMPACT_ATOMS: atom_id res chain seq x y z
N MET A 1 14.88 -4.37 -25.75
CA MET A 1 14.31 -4.33 -24.40
C MET A 1 12.80 -4.45 -24.53
N SER A 2 12.27 -5.67 -24.57
CA SER A 2 10.85 -5.91 -24.82
C SER A 2 10.13 -6.10 -23.49
N SER A 3 9.59 -5.02 -22.91
CA SER A 3 8.67 -5.13 -21.78
C SER A 3 7.31 -5.56 -22.30
N HIS A 4 7.05 -6.87 -22.26
CA HIS A 4 5.70 -7.40 -22.47
C HIS A 4 4.89 -7.17 -21.20
N SER A 5 4.20 -6.03 -21.09
CA SER A 5 3.22 -5.82 -20.03
C SER A 5 1.97 -6.63 -20.32
N PHE A 6 1.93 -7.88 -19.83
CA PHE A 6 0.75 -8.76 -19.91
C PHE A 6 -0.38 -8.36 -18.94
N PHE A 7 -0.09 -7.48 -17.98
CA PHE A 7 -1.09 -6.88 -17.10
C PHE A 7 -0.92 -5.37 -17.13
N THR A 8 -1.84 -4.67 -17.79
CA THR A 8 -2.06 -3.26 -17.49
C THR A 8 -2.59 -3.22 -16.07
N ILE A 9 -1.74 -2.82 -15.11
CA ILE A 9 -2.20 -2.55 -13.75
C ILE A 9 -2.97 -1.23 -13.83
N THR A 10 -4.29 -1.31 -13.82
CA THR A 10 -5.13 -0.14 -13.65
C THR A 10 -4.95 0.36 -12.21
N PRO A 11 -4.55 1.63 -12.01
CA PRO A 11 -4.46 2.17 -10.66
C PRO A 11 -5.83 2.14 -9.97
N HIS A 12 -5.86 1.73 -8.71
CA HIS A 12 -7.05 1.70 -7.86
C HIS A 12 -6.89 2.66 -6.70
N SER A 13 -7.99 3.22 -6.20
CA SER A 13 -7.91 3.99 -4.95
C SER A 13 -7.70 3.06 -3.75
N LEU A 14 -7.10 3.57 -2.69
CA LEU A 14 -6.91 2.81 -1.46
C LEU A 14 -8.25 2.34 -0.88
N SER A 15 -9.28 3.19 -0.91
CA SER A 15 -10.64 2.85 -0.47
C SER A 15 -11.24 1.69 -1.26
N GLU A 16 -11.04 1.65 -2.58
CA GLU A 16 -11.48 0.53 -3.42
C GLU A 16 -10.76 -0.77 -3.04
N LEU A 17 -9.43 -0.70 -2.87
CA LEU A 17 -8.63 -1.86 -2.49
C LEU A 17 -9.01 -2.40 -1.11
N ALA A 18 -9.18 -1.51 -0.12
CA ALA A 18 -9.62 -1.89 1.21
C ALA A 18 -11.00 -2.57 1.17
N GLY A 19 -11.95 -2.02 0.42
CA GLY A 19 -13.26 -2.64 0.22
C GLY A 19 -13.20 -4.02 -0.43
N LYS A 20 -12.30 -4.23 -1.40
CA LYS A 20 -12.11 -5.54 -2.06
C LYS A 20 -11.56 -6.62 -1.12
N ILE A 21 -10.70 -6.26 -0.17
CA ILE A 21 -10.07 -7.22 0.74
C ILE A 21 -10.72 -7.26 2.13
N GLY A 22 -11.76 -6.46 2.37
CA GLY A 22 -12.41 -6.33 3.67
C GLY A 22 -11.51 -5.75 4.76
N ALA A 23 -10.58 -4.86 4.38
CA ALA A 23 -9.69 -4.19 5.32
C ALA A 23 -10.26 -2.84 5.80
N GLU A 24 -9.89 -2.45 7.01
CA GLU A 24 -10.13 -1.12 7.54
C GLU A 24 -8.94 -0.21 7.23
N ILE A 25 -9.20 1.04 6.85
CA ILE A 25 -8.15 2.02 6.60
C ILE A 25 -7.89 2.84 7.86
N ALA A 26 -6.69 2.73 8.41
CA ALA A 26 -6.21 3.62 9.46
C ALA A 26 -5.48 4.81 8.82
N PHE A 27 -5.90 6.03 9.14
CA PHE A 27 -5.22 7.25 8.69
C PHE A 27 -4.33 7.81 9.79
N GLY A 28 -3.05 7.99 9.46
CA GLY A 28 -2.23 8.95 10.18
C GLY A 28 -2.69 10.36 9.84
N ASN A 29 -2.88 11.21 10.85
CA ASN A 29 -2.93 12.67 10.69
C ASN A 29 -4.26 13.27 10.18
N GLY A 30 -5.40 12.66 10.51
CA GLY A 30 -6.71 13.31 10.34
C GLY A 30 -7.24 13.36 8.90
N ARG A 31 -6.71 12.55 7.98
CA ARG A 31 -7.39 12.30 6.70
C ARG A 31 -8.69 11.56 6.94
N ALA A 32 -9.72 11.93 6.16
CA ALA A 32 -11.05 11.37 6.29
C ALA A 32 -11.33 10.19 5.34
N ASP A 33 -10.57 10.05 4.23
CA ASP A 33 -10.83 9.04 3.20
C ASP A 33 -9.56 8.69 2.38
N GLY A 34 -9.51 7.45 1.87
CA GLY A 34 -8.45 6.89 1.04
C GLY A 34 -8.75 6.96 -0.46
N SER A 35 -9.87 7.59 -0.88
CA SER A 35 -10.29 7.70 -2.26
C SER A 35 -9.30 8.47 -3.15
N GLU A 36 -8.58 9.43 -2.58
CA GLU A 36 -7.54 10.22 -3.28
C GLU A 36 -6.17 9.53 -3.33
N ILE A 37 -5.97 8.45 -2.57
CA ILE A 37 -4.70 7.72 -2.54
C ILE A 37 -4.73 6.66 -3.65
N MET A 38 -4.08 6.97 -4.76
CA MET A 38 -3.99 6.05 -5.90
C MET A 38 -2.84 5.06 -5.71
N ILE A 39 -3.16 3.78 -5.87
CA ILE A 39 -2.22 2.66 -5.84
C ILE A 39 -2.08 2.11 -7.25
N SER A 40 -0.85 2.14 -7.78
CA SER A 40 -0.50 1.70 -9.13
C SER A 40 0.37 0.44 -9.16
N GLY A 41 0.77 -0.07 -8.00
CA GLY A 41 1.57 -1.29 -7.90
C GLY A 41 1.78 -1.76 -6.47
N ALA A 42 2.46 -2.91 -6.34
CA ALA A 42 2.88 -3.46 -5.07
C ALA A 42 4.40 -3.57 -5.01
N ALA A 43 5.00 -3.31 -3.85
CA ALA A 43 6.45 -3.37 -3.65
C ALA A 43 6.82 -3.74 -2.20
N PRO A 44 8.01 -4.34 -1.98
CA PRO A 44 8.57 -4.54 -0.64
C PRO A 44 8.74 -3.22 0.12
N LEU A 45 8.67 -3.24 1.46
CA LEU A 45 8.78 -2.04 2.30
C LEU A 45 10.02 -1.17 2.02
N GLU A 46 11.14 -1.82 1.70
CA GLU A 46 12.44 -1.21 1.42
C GLU A 46 12.51 -0.51 0.05
N ASP A 47 11.82 -1.07 -0.96
CA ASP A 47 11.86 -0.58 -2.34
C ASP A 47 10.61 0.22 -2.72
N ALA A 48 9.59 0.22 -1.87
CA ALA A 48 8.32 0.87 -2.14
C ALA A 48 8.48 2.37 -2.35
N LEU A 49 7.76 2.88 -3.34
CA LEU A 49 7.69 4.30 -3.71
C LEU A 49 6.25 4.80 -3.56
N ALA A 50 6.05 6.11 -3.73
CA ALA A 50 4.71 6.68 -3.80
C ALA A 50 3.88 5.99 -4.90
N GLY A 51 2.63 5.64 -4.58
CA GLY A 51 1.75 4.82 -5.41
C GLY A 51 1.88 3.30 -5.18
N SER A 52 2.84 2.86 -4.36
CA SER A 52 3.00 1.45 -4.01
C SER A 52 2.17 1.06 -2.80
N LEU A 53 1.59 -0.14 -2.84
CA LEU A 53 1.05 -0.85 -1.70
C LEU A 53 2.08 -1.88 -1.20
N ALA A 54 2.44 -1.81 0.07
CA ALA A 54 3.27 -2.82 0.72
C ALA A 54 2.44 -3.63 1.73
N PHE A 55 3.01 -4.71 2.26
CA PHE A 55 2.41 -5.43 3.38
C PHE A 55 3.48 -5.81 4.41
N ILE A 56 3.04 -5.98 5.66
CA ILE A 56 3.86 -6.49 6.75
C ILE A 56 3.06 -7.49 7.58
N ASP A 57 3.65 -8.65 7.79
CA ASP A 57 3.13 -9.69 8.69
C ASP A 57 4.13 -9.93 9.84
N ASN A 58 5.41 -10.07 9.48
CA ASN A 58 6.47 -10.34 10.44
C ASN A 58 6.99 -9.07 11.15
N ARG A 59 6.79 -9.00 12.48
CA ARG A 59 7.19 -7.89 13.35
C ARG A 59 8.66 -7.51 13.26
N LYS A 60 9.55 -8.42 12.87
CA LYS A 60 10.98 -8.11 12.71
C LYS A 60 11.25 -7.01 11.67
N TYR A 61 10.31 -6.79 10.75
CA TYR A 61 10.39 -5.76 9.72
C TYR A 61 9.69 -4.45 10.09
N ALA A 62 9.08 -4.34 11.28
CA ALA A 62 8.33 -3.16 11.70
C ALA A 62 9.16 -1.87 11.64
N ARG A 63 10.47 -1.97 11.87
CA ARG A 63 11.40 -0.83 11.73
C ARG A 63 11.38 -0.16 10.36
N HIS A 64 11.05 -0.91 9.29
CA HIS A 64 10.98 -0.36 7.94
C HIS A 64 9.69 0.45 7.71
N LEU A 65 8.68 0.33 8.57
CA LEU A 65 7.48 1.17 8.50
C LEU A 65 7.80 2.65 8.69
N ALA A 66 8.81 2.96 9.51
CA ALA A 66 9.26 4.33 9.74
C ALA A 66 9.98 4.96 8.53
N THR A 67 10.52 4.14 7.62
CA THR A 67 11.37 4.60 6.52
C THR A 67 10.80 4.32 5.13
N THR A 68 9.75 3.49 5.04
CA THR A 68 9.13 3.15 3.76
C THR A 68 8.52 4.38 3.08
N LYS A 69 8.52 4.39 1.74
CA LYS A 69 7.84 5.41 0.93
C LYS A 69 6.56 4.88 0.28
N ALA A 70 6.08 3.72 0.69
CA ALA A 70 4.80 3.19 0.26
C ALA A 70 3.67 4.19 0.58
N SER A 71 2.68 4.27 -0.29
CA SER A 71 1.48 5.08 -0.03
C SER A 71 0.55 4.46 1.01
N ALA A 72 0.58 3.14 1.13
CA ALA A 72 -0.15 2.39 2.15
C ALA A 72 0.57 1.06 2.47
N VAL A 73 0.35 0.57 3.68
CA VAL A 73 0.87 -0.73 4.13
C VAL A 73 -0.28 -1.54 4.72
N ILE A 74 -0.48 -2.76 4.20
CA ILE A 74 -1.37 -3.74 4.82
C ILE A 74 -0.67 -4.32 6.04
N CYS A 75 -1.32 -4.27 7.19
CA CYS A 75 -0.79 -4.78 8.45
C CYS A 75 -1.92 -5.27 9.36
N GLU A 76 -1.57 -6.03 10.40
CA GLU A 76 -2.51 -6.34 11.49
C GLU A 76 -2.80 -5.08 12.32
N GLN A 77 -3.97 -5.01 12.95
CA GLN A 77 -4.41 -3.89 13.79
C GLN A 77 -3.46 -3.51 14.95
N ARG A 78 -2.55 -4.42 15.32
CA ARG A 78 -1.61 -4.24 16.43
C ARG A 78 -0.39 -3.35 16.11
N TYR A 79 -0.21 -2.95 14.86
CA TYR A 79 0.87 -2.08 14.41
C TYR A 79 0.47 -0.62 14.57
#